data_AF-A0A067H3U5-F1
#
_entry.id   AF-A0A067H3U5-F1
#
_cell.length_a   1.000
_cell.length_b   1.000
_cell.length_c   1.000
_cell.angle_alpha   90.00
_cell.angle_beta   90.00
_cell.angle_gamma   90.00
#
_symmetry.space_group_name_H-M   'P 1'
#
loop_
_entity.id
_entity.type
_entity.pdbx_description
1 polymer ?
#
loop_
_entity_poly.entity_id
_entity_poly.type
_entity_poly.pdbx_seq_one_letter_code
_entity_poly.pdbx_strand_id
1 'polypeptide(L)'
;MEFCPTCGTMLQYELPHMDRPSRFSCPACPYVCNMESRVKIKRKQPLSKKEIQPIFTQDAMMEGPQTEVTCPACKHGKAVYHELQTRSADEPMSIFYMCANKNCKHRWNE
;
A
#
# COMPACT_ATOMS: atom_id res chain seq x y z
N MET A 1 -2.62 -14.10 -13.78
CA MET A 1 -2.89 -14.94 -12.60
C MET A 1 -4.24 -15.56 -12.85
N GLU A 2 -4.31 -16.89 -12.90
CA GLU A 2 -5.55 -17.63 -13.13
C GLU A 2 -5.95 -18.33 -11.84
N PHE A 3 -7.26 -18.34 -11.57
CA PHE A 3 -7.84 -18.97 -10.39
C PHE A 3 -8.66 -20.17 -10.83
N CYS A 4 -8.69 -21.20 -10.00
CA CYS A 4 -9.53 -22.36 -10.28
C CYS A 4 -11.02 -21.99 -10.17
N PRO A 5 -11.86 -22.40 -11.12
CA PRO A 5 -13.30 -22.13 -11.09
C PRO A 5 -14.02 -22.90 -9.97
N THR A 6 -13.43 -23.98 -9.45
CA THR A 6 -14.05 -24.83 -8.43
C THR A 6 -13.58 -24.48 -7.02
N CYS A 7 -12.26 -24.37 -6.81
CA CYS A 7 -11.65 -24.15 -5.49
C CYS A 7 -11.44 -22.65 -5.17
N GLY A 8 -11.55 -21.76 -6.15
CA GLY A 8 -11.20 -20.32 -6.03
C GLY A 8 -9.72 -20.06 -5.71
N THR A 9 -8.91 -21.11 -5.55
CA THR A 9 -7.49 -21.03 -5.24
C THR A 9 -6.70 -20.64 -6.49
N MET A 10 -5.60 -19.90 -6.28
CA MET A 10 -4.66 -19.55 -7.35
C MET A 10 -4.01 -20.81 -7.93
N LEU A 11 -4.04 -20.96 -9.25
CA LEU A 11 -3.41 -22.09 -9.92
C LEU A 11 -1.89 -21.97 -9.89
N GLN A 12 -1.20 -23.09 -9.68
CA GLN A 12 0.25 -23.18 -9.68
C GLN A 12 0.77 -23.63 -11.05
N TYR A 13 1.88 -23.03 -11.48
CA TYR A 13 2.53 -23.41 -12.74
C TYR A 13 3.36 -24.68 -12.55
N GLU A 14 3.07 -25.70 -13.34
CA GLU A 14 3.83 -26.95 -13.40
C GLU A 14 4.71 -26.95 -14.67
N LEU A 15 6.01 -27.12 -14.46
CA LEU A 15 7.00 -27.22 -15.53
C LEU A 15 6.71 -28.44 -16.42
N PRO A 16 7.03 -28.36 -17.72
CA PRO A 16 6.92 -29.52 -18.59
C PRO A 16 7.84 -30.63 -18.08
N HIS A 17 7.32 -31.86 -18.00
CA HIS A 17 8.08 -33.04 -17.59
C HIS A 17 7.85 -34.16 -18.59
N MET A 18 8.94 -34.62 -19.22
CA MET A 18 8.92 -35.57 -20.33
C MET A 18 7.98 -35.08 -21.46
N ASP A 19 6.96 -35.86 -21.80
CA ASP A 19 6.00 -35.61 -22.88
C ASP A 19 4.79 -34.74 -22.44
N ARG A 20 4.82 -34.23 -21.19
CA ARG A 20 3.73 -33.38 -20.66
C ARG A 20 4.05 -31.90 -20.89
N PRO A 21 3.19 -31.15 -21.60
CA PRO A 21 3.36 -29.71 -21.75
C PRO A 21 3.17 -28.98 -20.40
N SER A 22 3.65 -27.75 -20.32
CA SER A 22 3.44 -26.91 -19.13
C SER A 22 1.95 -26.66 -18.89
N ARG A 23 1.52 -26.77 -17.65
CA ARG A 23 0.11 -26.68 -17.26
C ARG A 23 -0.06 -25.95 -15.92
N PHE A 24 -1.28 -25.52 -15.64
CA PHE A 24 -1.67 -24.95 -14.36
C PHE A 24 -2.47 -25.98 -13.56
N SER A 25 -2.11 -26.22 -12.30
CA SER A 25 -2.82 -27.16 -11.41
C SER A 25 -3.33 -26.46 -10.14
N CYS A 26 -4.55 -26.80 -9.67
CA CYS A 26 -5.01 -26.36 -8.33
C CYS A 26 -4.31 -27.24 -7.26
N PRO A 27 -3.73 -26.65 -6.20
CA PRO A 27 -3.18 -27.43 -5.10
C PRO A 27 -4.25 -28.07 -4.21
N ALA A 28 -5.49 -27.56 -4.25
CA ALA A 28 -6.59 -28.00 -3.39
C ALA A 28 -7.58 -28.96 -4.08
N CYS A 29 -7.57 -29.07 -5.41
CA CYS A 29 -8.49 -29.93 -6.15
C CYS A 29 -7.84 -30.48 -7.44
N PRO A 30 -8.36 -31.57 -8.03
CA PRO A 30 -7.75 -32.21 -9.21
C PRO A 30 -7.94 -31.42 -10.52
N TYR A 31 -8.30 -30.14 -10.45
CA TYR A 31 -8.48 -29.28 -11.61
C TYR A 31 -7.11 -28.98 -12.25
N VAL A 32 -7.04 -29.21 -13.56
CA VAL A 32 -5.87 -28.92 -14.39
C VAL A 32 -6.31 -28.08 -15.58
N CYS A 33 -5.62 -26.97 -15.81
CA CYS A 33 -5.80 -26.11 -16.96
C CYS A 33 -4.55 -26.21 -17.85
N ASN A 34 -4.73 -26.67 -19.09
CA ASN A 34 -3.64 -26.74 -20.05
C ASN A 34 -3.40 -25.34 -20.63
N MET A 35 -2.14 -24.92 -20.68
CA MET A 35 -1.78 -23.62 -21.22
C MET A 35 -1.93 -23.65 -22.75
N GLU A 36 -2.87 -22.88 -23.30
CA GLU A 36 -2.85 -22.59 -24.74
C GLU A 36 -1.58 -21.80 -25.08
N SER A 37 -0.97 -22.07 -26.24
CA SER A 37 0.32 -21.53 -26.72
C SER A 37 0.43 -20.00 -26.81
N ARG A 38 -0.61 -19.26 -26.40
CA ARG A 38 -0.71 -17.79 -26.40
C ARG A 38 -0.54 -17.15 -25.02
N VAL A 39 -0.44 -17.91 -23.92
CA VAL A 39 -0.23 -17.34 -22.58
C VAL A 39 1.24 -16.92 -22.42
N LYS A 40 1.57 -15.69 -22.83
CA LYS A 40 2.87 -15.09 -22.55
C LYS A 40 3.01 -14.92 -21.03
N ILE A 41 3.88 -15.72 -20.40
CA ILE A 41 4.26 -15.66 -18.97
C ILE A 41 4.59 -14.22 -18.52
N LYS A 42 5.01 -13.36 -19.46
CA LYS A 42 5.24 -11.94 -19.25
C LYS A 42 4.22 -11.10 -20.04
N ARG A 43 3.10 -10.76 -19.41
CA ARG A 43 2.28 -9.62 -19.86
C ARG A 43 2.80 -8.39 -19.10
N LYS A 44 3.51 -7.49 -19.79
CA LYS A 44 3.82 -6.16 -19.23
C LYS A 44 2.50 -5.43 -19.07
N GLN A 45 1.96 -5.40 -17.86
CA GLN A 45 0.82 -4.57 -17.54
C GLN A 45 1.36 -3.18 -17.18
N PRO A 46 0.97 -2.12 -17.91
CA PRO A 46 1.28 -0.77 -17.46
C PRO A 46 0.58 -0.57 -16.11
N LEU A 47 1.37 -0.49 -15.05
CA LEU A 47 0.86 -0.13 -13.74
C LEU A 47 0.52 1.35 -13.81
N SER A 48 -0.77 1.68 -13.92
CA SER A 48 -1.22 3.03 -13.63
C SER A 48 -0.95 3.27 -12.14
N LYS A 49 -0.16 4.31 -11.83
CA LYS A 49 -0.01 4.75 -10.44
C LYS A 49 -1.39 5.16 -9.98
N LYS A 50 -1.99 4.40 -9.06
CA LYS A 50 -3.19 4.83 -8.37
C LYS A 50 -2.82 6.08 -7.59
N GLU A 51 -3.60 7.15 -7.74
CA GLU A 51 -3.41 8.34 -6.92
C GLU A 51 -3.53 7.92 -5.46
N ILE A 52 -2.45 8.17 -4.71
CA ILE A 52 -2.37 7.84 -3.30
C ILE A 52 -3.34 8.81 -2.63
N GLN A 53 -4.53 8.32 -2.27
CA GLN A 53 -5.42 9.12 -1.46
C GLN A 53 -4.77 9.26 -0.08
N PRO A 54 -4.51 10.49 0.38
CA PRO A 54 -3.95 10.69 1.70
C PRO A 54 -4.96 10.19 2.73
N ILE A 55 -4.50 9.33 3.65
CA ILE A 55 -5.29 8.78 4.76
C ILE A 55 -5.84 9.92 5.63
N PHE A 56 -5.12 11.05 5.69
CA PHE A 56 -5.51 12.26 6.41
C PHE A 56 -5.76 13.42 5.43
N THR A 57 -7.02 13.83 5.30
CA THR A 57 -7.36 15.12 4.69
C THR A 57 -6.84 16.26 5.55
N GLN A 58 -6.51 17.40 4.93
CA GLN A 58 -5.96 18.55 5.66
C GLN A 58 -6.89 19.04 6.77
N ASP A 59 -8.20 18.91 6.55
CA ASP A 59 -9.23 19.37 7.48
C ASP A 59 -9.32 18.45 8.70
N ALA A 60 -9.27 17.12 8.50
CA ALA A 60 -9.23 16.15 9.60
C ALA A 60 -7.98 16.33 10.47
N MET A 61 -6.86 16.74 9.87
CA MET A 61 -5.63 17.00 10.61
C MET A 61 -5.66 18.30 11.41
N MET A 62 -6.56 19.25 11.12
CA MET A 62 -6.74 20.47 11.91
C MET A 62 -7.60 20.25 13.17
N GLU A 63 -8.42 19.21 13.18
CA GLU A 63 -9.29 18.82 14.31
C GLU A 63 -8.57 17.93 15.34
N GLY A 64 -7.31 17.57 15.07
CA GLY A 64 -6.50 16.72 15.94
C GLY A 64 -6.02 17.40 17.23
N PRO A 65 -5.32 16.64 18.10
CA PRO A 65 -4.82 17.13 19.38
C PRO A 65 -3.76 18.23 19.21
N GLN A 66 -3.89 19.30 19.98
CA GLN A 66 -3.00 20.46 19.94
C GLN A 66 -1.92 20.41 21.01
N THR A 67 -0.73 20.90 20.69
CA THR A 67 0.43 21.04 21.58
C THR A 67 1.05 22.44 21.45
N GLU A 68 1.77 22.88 22.48
CA GLU A 68 2.43 24.19 22.56
C GLU A 68 3.82 24.18 21.90
N VAL A 69 3.86 23.82 20.61
CA VAL A 69 5.08 23.84 19.79
C VAL A 69 5.07 25.05 18.86
N THR A 70 6.20 25.75 18.81
CA THR A 70 6.34 26.96 17.98
C THR A 70 6.61 26.58 16.52
N CYS A 71 5.76 27.05 15.61
CA CYS A 71 5.92 26.82 14.18
C CYS A 71 7.20 27.49 13.63
N PRO A 72 8.08 26.77 12.92
CA PRO A 72 9.32 27.34 12.39
C PRO A 72 9.07 28.38 11.28
N ALA A 73 7.92 28.33 10.60
CA ALA A 73 7.60 29.24 9.50
C ALA A 73 6.95 30.56 9.97
N CYS A 74 5.96 30.51 10.86
CA CYS A 74 5.17 31.69 11.26
C CYS A 74 5.31 32.08 12.74
N LYS A 75 6.12 31.33 13.51
CA LYS A 75 6.35 31.54 14.96
C LYS A 75 5.08 31.50 15.82
N HIS A 76 4.01 30.88 15.32
CA HIS A 76 2.81 30.64 16.11
C HIS A 76 3.08 29.56 17.16
N GLY A 77 2.67 29.78 18.40
CA GLY A 77 2.99 28.91 19.55
C GLY A 77 2.13 27.66 19.71
N LYS A 78 1.27 27.32 18.73
CA LYS A 78 0.42 26.13 18.76
C LYS A 78 0.54 25.31 17.47
N ALA A 79 0.61 24.00 17.62
CA ALA A 79 0.65 23.03 16.54
C ALA A 79 -0.30 21.86 16.82
N VAL A 80 -0.90 21.29 15.79
CA VAL A 80 -1.59 20.00 15.86
C VAL A 80 -0.58 18.90 15.58
N TYR A 81 -0.59 17.81 16.34
CA TYR A 81 0.32 16.69 16.14
C TYR A 81 -0.45 15.38 15.86
N HIS A 82 0.20 14.48 15.14
CA HIS A 82 -0.21 13.08 15.06
C HIS A 82 1.03 12.20 15.03
N GLU A 83 0.90 11.02 15.61
CA GLU A 83 1.97 10.06 15.72
C GLU A 83 1.72 8.96 14.69
N LEU A 84 2.72 8.63 13.88
CA LEU A 84 2.60 7.60 12.86
C LEU A 84 3.81 6.67 12.89
N GLN A 85 3.54 5.36 13.01
CA GLN A 85 4.58 4.35 12.94
C GLN A 85 4.97 4.10 11.49
N THR A 86 6.02 4.78 11.05
CA THR A 86 6.58 4.63 9.70
C THR A 86 7.68 3.57 9.62
N ARG A 87 8.11 3.02 10.77
CA ARG A 87 9.27 2.14 10.92
C ARG A 87 8.96 0.88 11.72
N SER A 88 9.94 -0.01 11.84
CA SER A 88 9.82 -1.26 12.62
C SER A 88 9.34 -1.00 14.04
N ALA A 89 8.66 -1.97 14.66
CA ALA A 89 8.06 -1.84 15.98
C ALA A 89 9.06 -1.55 17.13
N ASP A 90 10.35 -1.80 16.90
CA ASP A 90 11.43 -1.57 17.86
C ASP A 90 11.88 -0.09 17.92
N GLU A 91 11.45 0.76 16.97
CA GLU A 91 11.76 2.19 16.97
C GLU A 91 10.58 3.04 17.48
N PRO A 92 10.86 4.17 18.17
CA PRO A 92 9.81 5.06 18.66
C PRO A 92 9.00 5.67 17.51
N MET A 93 7.76 6.04 17.80
CA MET A 93 6.84 6.59 16.82
C MET A 93 7.30 7.96 16.34
N SER A 94 7.22 8.21 15.03
CA SER A 94 7.54 9.53 14.46
C SER A 94 6.38 10.49 14.68
N ILE A 95 6.67 11.70 15.15
CA ILE A 95 5.67 12.72 15.43
C ILE A 95 5.65 13.72 14.28
N PHE A 96 4.46 13.93 13.72
CA PHE A 96 4.21 14.88 12.65
C PHE A 96 3.39 16.05 13.17
N TYR A 97 3.92 17.25 12.99
CA TYR A 97 3.28 18.50 13.41
C TYR A 97 2.72 19.26 12.21
N MET A 98 1.67 20.02 12.47
CA MET A 98 1.12 21.03 11.58
C MET A 98 0.79 22.30 12.36
N CYS A 99 1.09 23.44 11.77
CA CYS A 99 0.75 24.72 12.39
C CYS A 99 -0.76 24.87 12.53
N ALA A 100 -1.24 25.18 13.75
CA ALA A 100 -2.66 25.42 14.03
C ALA A 100 -3.19 26.71 13.40
N ASN A 101 -2.32 27.55 12.84
CA ASN A 101 -2.72 28.73 12.08
C ASN A 101 -3.21 28.33 10.68
N LYS A 102 -4.50 28.58 10.42
CA LYS A 102 -5.19 28.31 9.14
C LYS A 102 -4.50 28.93 7.92
N ASN A 103 -3.76 30.03 8.12
CA ASN A 103 -3.06 30.73 7.03
C ASN A 103 -1.67 30.15 6.74
N CYS A 104 -1.06 29.43 7.69
CA CYS A 104 0.29 28.89 7.54
C CYS A 104 0.26 27.43 7.06
N LYS A 105 -0.49 26.56 7.78
CA LYS A 105 -0.60 25.11 7.51
C LYS A 105 0.74 24.38 7.27
N HIS A 106 1.85 24.95 7.74
CA HIS A 106 3.18 24.36 7.57
C HIS A 106 3.24 23.03 8.31
N ARG A 107 3.82 22.01 7.67
CA ARG A 107 3.98 20.66 8.22
C ARG A 107 5.47 20.39 8.42
N TRP A 108 5.82 19.83 9.56
CA TRP A 108 7.17 19.39 9.88
C TRP A 108 7.11 18.15 10.76
N ASN A 109 8.22 17.44 10.85
CA ASN A 109 8.34 16.22 11.63
C ASN A 109 9.53 16.33 12.59
N GLU A 110 9.46 15.54 13.66
CA GLU A 110 10.53 15.34 14.64
C GLU A 110 10.81 13.84 14.81
#